data_AF-A0A7R9VI20-F1
#
_entry.id   AF-A0A7R9VI20-F1
#
_cell.length_a   1.000
_cell.length_b   1.000
_cell.length_c   1.000
_cell.angle_alpha   90.00
_cell.angle_beta   90.00
_cell.angle_gamma   90.00
#
_symmetry.space_group_name_H-M   'P 1'
#
loop_
_entity.id
_entity.type
_entity.pdbx_description
1 polymer ?
#
loop_
_entity_poly.entity_id
_entity_poly.type
_entity_poly.pdbx_seq_one_letter_code
_entity_poly.pdbx_strand_id
1 'polypeptide(L)'
;FAGVLSVDYSLEYITTFLVESYGVGSSQTYVAIFEEKEPNYIIALSTGTNASSLVLTSDPSQPCPVSSGEQSTRICSIVRKTMTDLGSGQSTPEEGLLMRAFLAHMNAGYPNELLPVNSSSESGWLNSNDDSTASGFYISRSALYEEIEGEEPRWRILVASPGEVSDTDTILPGMPTFAAVLGISAAGFVICSAFVAFIYSKRSERIIVFSDWRFTCAFIAGCALLNLSTMT
;
A
#
# COMPACT_ATOMS: atom_id res chain seq x y z
N PHE A 1 -2.06 -0.16 -41.95
CA PHE A 1 -0.80 -0.28 -41.18
C PHE A 1 -0.36 1.02 -40.49
N ALA A 2 -1.23 2.03 -40.32
CA ALA A 2 -0.88 3.29 -39.65
C ALA A 2 -1.29 3.38 -38.16
N GLY A 3 -1.97 2.36 -37.61
CA GLY A 3 -2.51 2.39 -36.24
C GLY A 3 -1.68 1.65 -35.18
N VAL A 4 -0.62 0.93 -35.57
CA VAL A 4 0.22 0.19 -34.60
C VAL A 4 1.38 1.08 -34.12
N LEU A 5 1.99 1.86 -35.02
CA LEU A 5 3.15 2.70 -34.69
C LEU A 5 2.80 3.99 -33.92
N SER A 6 1.60 4.55 -34.08
CA SER A 6 1.21 5.78 -33.36
C SER A 6 0.89 5.51 -31.89
N VAL A 7 0.43 4.30 -31.57
CA VAL A 7 0.14 3.88 -30.20
C VAL A 7 1.45 3.64 -29.43
N ASP A 8 2.44 3.01 -30.04
CA ASP A 8 3.71 2.68 -29.37
C ASP A 8 4.47 3.92 -28.86
N TYR A 9 4.55 5.00 -29.64
CA TYR A 9 5.15 6.26 -29.16
C TYR A 9 4.40 6.81 -27.94
N SER A 10 3.07 6.74 -27.92
CA SER A 10 2.28 7.22 -26.78
C SER A 10 2.46 6.36 -25.52
N LEU A 11 2.63 5.05 -25.66
CA LEU A 11 2.81 4.12 -24.53
C LEU A 11 4.19 4.23 -23.90
N GLU A 12 5.22 4.50 -24.70
CA GLU A 12 6.58 4.78 -24.21
C GLU A 12 6.61 6.04 -23.33
N TYR A 13 5.86 7.09 -23.71
CA TYR A 13 5.72 8.29 -22.87
C TYR A 13 5.00 8.01 -21.56
N ILE A 14 3.94 7.20 -21.58
CA ILE A 14 3.24 6.80 -20.34
C ILE A 14 4.19 6.02 -19.42
N THR A 15 4.94 5.06 -19.97
CA THR A 15 5.91 4.27 -19.19
C THR A 15 7.00 5.17 -18.60
N THR A 16 7.58 6.05 -19.42
CA THR A 16 8.58 7.03 -18.97
C THR A 16 8.02 7.91 -17.83
N PHE A 17 6.81 8.44 -17.99
CA PHE A 17 6.15 9.23 -16.95
C PHE A 17 5.96 8.44 -15.65
N LEU A 18 5.51 7.18 -15.73
CA LEU A 18 5.33 6.33 -14.55
C LEU A 18 6.66 6.03 -13.86
N VAL A 19 7.73 5.80 -14.61
CA VAL A 19 9.07 5.57 -14.06
C VAL A 19 9.63 6.84 -13.43
N GLU A 20 9.46 8.00 -14.04
CA GLU A 20 9.94 9.27 -13.46
C GLU A 20 9.16 9.64 -12.20
N SER A 21 7.85 9.39 -12.18
CA SER A 21 6.97 9.75 -11.05
C SER A 21 7.03 8.74 -9.90
N TYR A 22 7.11 7.45 -10.23
CA TYR A 22 6.90 6.34 -9.29
C TYR A 22 8.00 5.26 -9.34
N GLY A 23 9.07 5.49 -10.11
CA GLY A 23 10.14 4.53 -10.28
C GLY A 23 11.01 4.31 -9.04
N VAL A 24 12.00 3.44 -9.21
CA VAL A 24 12.86 2.91 -8.14
C VAL A 24 13.58 4.05 -7.41
N GLY A 25 13.18 4.31 -6.16
CA GLY A 25 13.84 5.22 -5.23
C GLY A 25 13.07 6.48 -4.82
N SER A 26 11.93 6.81 -5.44
CA SER A 26 11.24 8.09 -5.16
C SER A 26 10.02 8.00 -4.22
N SER A 27 9.21 6.94 -4.32
CA SER A 27 7.89 6.93 -3.63
C SER A 27 7.47 5.60 -3.00
N GLN A 28 8.27 4.53 -3.17
CA GLN A 28 7.90 3.13 -2.84
C GLN A 28 6.52 2.69 -3.37
N THR A 29 5.89 3.49 -4.22
CA THR A 29 4.55 3.28 -4.76
C THR A 29 4.72 2.74 -6.16
N TYR A 30 4.02 1.66 -6.47
CA TYR A 30 4.12 0.99 -7.76
C TYR A 30 2.82 1.10 -8.51
N VAL A 31 2.92 1.39 -9.81
CA VAL A 31 1.77 1.62 -10.68
C VAL A 31 1.86 0.70 -11.89
N ALA A 32 0.77 0.03 -12.20
CA ALA A 32 0.60 -0.75 -13.42
C ALA A 32 -0.65 -0.29 -14.16
N ILE A 33 -0.53 -0.17 -15.49
CA ILE A 33 -1.66 0.06 -16.39
C ILE A 33 -1.76 -1.15 -17.31
N PHE A 34 -2.95 -1.75 -17.39
CA PHE A 34 -3.19 -2.93 -18.21
C PHE A 34 -4.58 -2.91 -18.82
N GLU A 35 -4.79 -3.70 -19.87
CA GLU A 35 -6.10 -3.87 -20.50
C GLU A 35 -7.05 -4.64 -19.56
N GLU A 36 -8.29 -4.16 -19.41
CA GLU A 36 -9.27 -4.86 -18.58
C GLU A 36 -9.65 -6.22 -19.17
N LYS A 37 -9.67 -6.33 -20.50
CA LYS A 37 -10.01 -7.56 -21.20
C LYS A 37 -8.90 -8.60 -21.04
N GLU A 38 -9.29 -9.85 -20.82
CA GLU A 38 -8.36 -10.98 -20.85
C GLU A 38 -7.59 -11.02 -22.20
N PRO A 39 -6.27 -11.27 -22.17
CA PRO A 39 -5.46 -11.79 -21.06
C PRO A 39 -4.78 -10.72 -20.19
N ASN A 40 -5.31 -9.49 -20.12
CA ASN A 40 -4.77 -8.39 -19.32
C ASN A 40 -3.35 -7.99 -19.73
N TYR A 41 -3.21 -7.62 -21.00
CA TYR A 41 -1.95 -7.12 -21.53
C TYR A 41 -1.52 -5.84 -20.82
N ILE A 42 -0.24 -5.79 -20.51
CA ILE A 42 0.39 -4.62 -19.90
C ILE A 42 0.44 -3.50 -20.93
N ILE A 43 0.12 -2.30 -20.48
CA ILE A 43 0.27 -1.05 -21.22
C ILE A 43 1.52 -0.32 -20.74
N ALA A 44 1.67 -0.15 -19.42
CA ALA A 44 2.80 0.53 -18.81
C ALA A 44 3.03 0.10 -17.35
N LEU A 45 4.27 0.19 -16.87
CA LEU A 45 4.67 -0.13 -15.50
C LEU A 45 5.61 0.95 -14.96
N SER A 46 5.46 1.30 -13.67
CA SER A 46 6.42 2.20 -13.00
C SER A 46 7.78 1.54 -12.71
N THR A 47 7.89 0.21 -12.83
CA THR A 47 9.16 -0.52 -12.67
C THR A 47 10.11 -0.31 -13.85
N GLY A 48 9.61 0.23 -14.98
CA GLY A 48 10.39 0.44 -16.20
C GLY A 48 10.57 -0.81 -17.06
N THR A 49 9.94 -1.92 -16.69
CA THR A 49 9.95 -3.12 -17.53
C THR A 49 9.10 -2.92 -18.78
N ASN A 50 9.68 -3.30 -19.92
CA ASN A 50 8.99 -3.22 -21.21
C ASN A 50 7.73 -4.09 -21.21
N ALA A 51 6.60 -3.47 -21.59
CA ALA A 51 5.29 -4.13 -21.75
C ALA A 51 5.24 -5.10 -22.95
N SER A 52 6.24 -5.07 -23.81
CA SER A 52 6.41 -5.98 -24.94
C SER A 52 7.86 -6.42 -25.11
N SER A 53 8.05 -7.56 -25.76
CA SER A 53 9.36 -8.09 -26.13
C SER A 53 9.39 -8.49 -27.60
N LEU A 54 10.57 -8.39 -28.22
CA LEU A 54 10.82 -8.88 -29.56
C LEU A 54 11.36 -10.31 -29.47
N VAL A 55 10.64 -11.25 -30.06
CA VAL A 55 11.00 -12.67 -30.10
C VAL A 55 11.11 -13.16 -31.54
N LEU A 56 11.78 -14.28 -31.77
CA LEU A 56 11.87 -14.87 -33.11
C LEU A 56 10.49 -15.36 -33.58
N THR A 57 10.10 -15.04 -34.80
CA THR A 57 8.85 -15.51 -35.43
C THR A 57 8.84 -17.05 -35.56
N SER A 58 10.02 -17.67 -35.71
CA SER A 58 10.17 -19.12 -35.76
C SER A 58 10.14 -19.80 -34.39
N ASP A 59 10.49 -19.08 -33.32
CA ASP A 59 10.54 -19.60 -31.95
C ASP A 59 10.27 -18.47 -30.94
N PRO A 60 9.03 -18.34 -30.43
CA PRO A 60 8.65 -17.29 -29.49
C PRO A 60 9.35 -17.37 -28.13
N SER A 61 10.04 -18.48 -27.82
CA SER A 61 10.80 -18.64 -26.57
C SER A 61 12.17 -17.97 -26.61
N GLN A 62 12.66 -17.62 -27.81
CA GLN A 62 13.98 -17.04 -28.00
C GLN A 62 13.91 -15.53 -28.25
N PRO A 63 14.70 -14.72 -27.52
CA PRO A 63 14.76 -13.28 -27.77
C PRO A 63 15.33 -13.02 -29.17
N CYS A 64 14.78 -12.01 -29.84
CA CYS A 64 15.24 -11.60 -31.16
C CYS A 64 16.71 -11.13 -31.10
N PRO A 65 17.63 -11.68 -31.92
CA PRO A 65 19.00 -11.21 -31.99
C PRO A 65 19.01 -9.79 -32.58
N VAL A 66 19.50 -8.83 -31.79
CA VAL A 66 19.49 -7.39 -32.09
C VAL A 66 20.56 -7.05 -33.14
N SER A 67 20.47 -7.61 -34.34
CA SER A 67 21.31 -7.18 -35.47
C SER A 67 20.62 -6.03 -36.19
N SER A 68 21.09 -4.82 -35.90
CA SER A 68 20.70 -3.54 -36.49
C SER A 68 20.62 -3.59 -38.02
N GLY A 69 19.41 -3.63 -38.56
CA GLY A 69 19.15 -3.49 -40.00
C GLY A 69 17.72 -3.86 -40.37
N GLU A 70 17.16 -3.18 -41.37
CA GLU A 70 15.76 -3.30 -41.86
C GLU A 70 15.30 -4.74 -42.19
N GLN A 71 16.21 -5.73 -42.23
CA GLN A 71 15.90 -7.15 -42.39
C GLN A 71 15.42 -7.86 -41.10
N SER A 72 15.60 -7.27 -39.91
CA SER A 72 15.21 -7.86 -38.62
C SER A 72 13.69 -7.99 -38.43
N THR A 73 12.89 -7.14 -39.09
CA THR A 73 11.42 -7.15 -38.99
C THR A 73 10.76 -8.37 -39.63
N ARG A 74 11.45 -9.10 -40.52
CA ARG A 74 10.91 -10.33 -41.12
C ARG A 74 11.11 -11.57 -40.24
N ILE A 75 12.04 -11.51 -39.29
CA ILE A 75 12.47 -12.65 -38.48
C ILE A 75 11.93 -12.55 -37.05
N CYS A 76 11.50 -11.36 -36.63
CA CYS A 76 11.05 -11.11 -35.27
C CYS A 76 9.60 -10.64 -35.20
N SER A 77 8.92 -11.07 -34.15
CA SER A 77 7.53 -10.74 -33.84
C SER A 77 7.46 -10.06 -32.46
N ILE A 78 6.52 -9.13 -32.32
CA ILE A 78 6.28 -8.43 -31.05
C ILE A 78 5.32 -9.28 -30.23
N VAL A 79 5.74 -9.67 -29.03
CA VAL A 79 4.89 -10.35 -28.04
C VAL A 79 4.67 -9.42 -26.87
N ARG A 80 3.39 -9.14 -26.59
CA ARG A 80 2.96 -8.34 -25.45
C ARG A 80 2.99 -9.20 -24.18
N LYS A 81 3.43 -8.61 -23.08
CA LYS A 81 3.39 -9.24 -21.76
C LYS A 81 2.04 -9.06 -21.11
N THR A 82 1.65 -10.02 -20.30
CA THR A 82 0.44 -10.01 -19.47
C THR A 82 0.79 -9.74 -18.01
N MET A 83 -0.19 -9.27 -17.23
CA MET A 83 0.02 -9.07 -15.78
C MET A 83 0.44 -10.36 -15.05
N THR A 84 0.05 -11.53 -15.55
CA THR A 84 0.45 -12.83 -15.01
C THR A 84 1.91 -13.21 -15.32
N ASP A 85 2.53 -12.61 -16.34
CA ASP A 85 3.92 -12.88 -16.70
C ASP A 85 4.91 -12.22 -15.74
N LEU A 86 4.45 -11.22 -14.95
CA LEU A 86 5.24 -10.48 -13.96
C LEU A 86 5.68 -11.31 -12.75
N GLY A 87 5.32 -12.58 -12.64
CA GLY A 87 5.81 -13.50 -11.60
C GLY A 87 6.78 -14.56 -12.11
N SER A 88 7.15 -14.54 -13.38
CA SER A 88 7.94 -15.59 -14.02
C SER A 88 9.43 -15.25 -14.10
N GLY A 89 10.28 -16.08 -13.47
CA GLY A 89 11.71 -16.34 -13.75
C GLY A 89 12.74 -15.20 -13.62
N GLN A 90 12.41 -13.97 -14.02
CA GLN A 90 13.29 -12.79 -14.05
C GLN A 90 12.61 -11.53 -13.47
N SER A 91 11.49 -11.70 -12.79
CA SER A 91 10.70 -10.58 -12.28
C SER A 91 11.35 -9.92 -11.07
N THR A 92 11.27 -8.59 -11.00
CA THR A 92 11.74 -7.87 -9.81
C THR A 92 10.76 -8.06 -8.64
N PRO A 93 11.19 -7.87 -7.37
CA PRO A 93 10.29 -7.96 -6.22
C PRO A 93 9.05 -7.06 -6.34
N GLU A 94 9.22 -5.89 -6.95
CA GLU A 94 8.18 -4.90 -7.22
C GLU A 94 7.15 -5.41 -8.24
N GLU A 95 7.61 -6.10 -9.28
CA GLU A 95 6.72 -6.75 -10.25
C GLU A 95 5.94 -7.89 -9.61
N GLY A 96 6.59 -8.66 -8.74
CA GLY A 96 5.92 -9.69 -7.95
C GLY A 96 4.85 -9.11 -7.02
N LEU A 97 5.05 -7.90 -6.49
CA LEU A 97 4.03 -7.17 -5.72
C LEU A 97 2.86 -6.73 -6.62
N LEU A 98 3.13 -6.13 -7.77
CA LEU A 98 2.09 -5.72 -8.74
C LEU A 98 1.28 -6.91 -9.24
N MET A 99 1.91 -8.06 -9.51
CA MET A 99 1.22 -9.29 -9.88
C MET A 99 0.29 -9.77 -8.75
N ARG A 100 0.76 -9.79 -7.50
CA ARG A 100 -0.07 -10.20 -6.35
C ARG A 100 -1.25 -9.25 -6.14
N ALA A 101 -1.02 -7.95 -6.25
CA ALA A 101 -2.07 -6.95 -6.19
C ALA A 101 -3.10 -7.15 -7.32
N PHE A 102 -2.63 -7.43 -8.53
CA PHE A 102 -3.50 -7.77 -9.66
C PHE A 102 -4.35 -9.00 -9.39
N LEU A 103 -3.75 -10.10 -8.94
CA LEU A 103 -4.48 -11.33 -8.61
C LEU A 103 -5.49 -11.13 -7.47
N ALA A 104 -5.15 -10.34 -6.45
CA ALA A 104 -6.06 -10.01 -5.36
C ALA A 104 -7.28 -9.24 -5.87
N HIS A 105 -7.07 -8.20 -6.69
CA HIS A 105 -8.16 -7.43 -7.30
C HIS A 105 -8.99 -8.28 -8.26
N MET A 106 -8.36 -9.10 -9.09
CA MET A 106 -9.04 -10.01 -10.02
C MET A 106 -9.94 -11.02 -9.27
N ASN A 107 -9.42 -11.65 -8.22
CA ASN A 107 -10.17 -12.61 -7.40
C ASN A 107 -11.31 -11.95 -6.62
N ALA A 108 -11.14 -10.68 -6.22
CA ALA A 108 -12.16 -9.91 -5.51
C ALA A 108 -13.20 -9.25 -6.43
N GLY A 109 -13.07 -9.38 -7.77
CA GLY A 109 -13.98 -8.75 -8.73
C GLY A 109 -13.78 -7.23 -8.87
N TYR A 110 -12.56 -6.76 -8.65
CA TYR A 110 -12.14 -5.35 -8.75
C TYR A 110 -12.98 -4.38 -7.89
N PRO A 111 -12.98 -4.55 -6.55
CA PRO A 111 -13.73 -3.67 -5.66
C PRO A 111 -13.14 -2.25 -5.68
N ASN A 112 -13.99 -1.26 -5.37
CA ASN A 112 -13.56 0.13 -5.19
C ASN A 112 -12.77 0.34 -3.88
N GLU A 113 -12.79 -0.64 -2.99
CA GLU A 113 -12.13 -0.65 -1.69
C GLU A 113 -10.62 -0.95 -1.80
N LEU A 114 -9.90 -0.59 -0.74
CA LEU A 114 -8.47 -0.83 -0.62
C LEU A 114 -8.22 -2.30 -0.26
N LEU A 115 -7.35 -2.98 -1.02
CA LEU A 115 -7.00 -4.37 -0.75
C LEU A 115 -5.58 -4.47 -0.17
N PRO A 116 -5.39 -5.12 0.98
CA PRO A 116 -4.07 -5.38 1.53
C PRO A 116 -3.31 -6.38 0.66
N VAL A 117 -2.04 -6.10 0.41
CA VAL A 117 -1.13 -6.97 -0.34
C VAL A 117 0.15 -7.10 0.45
N ASN A 118 0.54 -8.34 0.74
CA ASN A 118 1.78 -8.61 1.45
C ASN A 118 2.95 -8.60 0.44
N SER A 119 4.02 -7.85 0.73
CA SER A 119 5.24 -7.87 -0.09
C SER A 119 6.09 -9.11 0.15
N SER A 120 5.97 -9.78 1.31
CA SER A 120 6.77 -10.97 1.61
C SER A 120 6.43 -12.11 0.67
N SER A 121 7.44 -12.59 -0.06
CA SER A 121 7.30 -13.69 -0.99
C SER A 121 7.01 -14.97 -0.20
N GLU A 122 5.82 -15.54 -0.36
CA GLU A 122 5.50 -16.88 0.15
C GLU A 122 6.34 -17.96 -0.55
N SER A 123 6.98 -17.62 -1.68
CA SER A 123 8.03 -18.42 -2.30
C SER A 123 9.35 -18.22 -1.55
N GLY A 124 9.66 -19.12 -0.61
CA GLY A 124 10.84 -19.12 0.27
C GLY A 124 12.23 -19.21 -0.42
N TRP A 125 12.53 -18.29 -1.32
CA TRP A 125 13.80 -18.18 -2.04
C TRP A 125 14.69 -17.01 -1.60
N LEU A 126 14.21 -16.16 -0.70
CA LEU A 126 15.00 -15.07 -0.12
C LEU A 126 15.08 -15.22 1.40
N ASN A 127 15.83 -16.24 1.84
CA ASN A 127 16.45 -16.25 3.18
C ASN A 127 17.65 -15.31 3.16
N SER A 128 17.42 -14.01 2.97
CA SER A 128 18.42 -12.99 3.26
C SER A 128 18.27 -12.62 4.73
N ASN A 129 19.19 -13.11 5.55
CA ASN A 129 19.38 -12.78 6.96
C ASN A 129 19.82 -11.32 7.19
N ASP A 130 19.31 -10.38 6.40
CA ASP A 130 19.62 -8.95 6.56
C ASP A 130 18.50 -8.29 7.36
N ASP A 131 18.81 -8.09 8.64
CA ASP A 131 17.96 -7.70 9.77
C ASP A 131 17.52 -6.22 9.69
N SER A 132 17.16 -5.71 8.50
CA SER A 132 16.90 -4.27 8.32
C SER A 132 15.89 -3.85 7.25
N THR A 133 15.14 -4.75 6.61
CA THR A 133 14.12 -4.32 5.63
C THR A 133 12.76 -4.92 5.93
N ALA A 134 11.86 -4.05 6.37
CA ALA A 134 10.46 -4.29 6.65
C ALA A 134 9.85 -5.25 5.62
N SER A 135 9.17 -6.29 6.10
CA SER A 135 8.10 -6.93 5.34
C SER A 135 7.03 -5.86 5.10
N GLY A 136 7.19 -5.10 4.02
CA GLY A 136 6.35 -3.95 3.73
C GLY A 136 4.93 -4.43 3.52
N PHE A 137 4.02 -4.00 4.39
CA PHE A 137 2.60 -4.11 4.12
C PHE A 137 2.27 -3.11 3.03
N TYR A 138 1.60 -3.54 1.96
CA TYR A 138 1.15 -2.67 0.89
C TYR A 138 -0.36 -2.62 0.87
N ILE A 139 -0.88 -1.46 0.47
CA ILE A 139 -2.29 -1.28 0.18
C ILE A 139 -2.41 -1.03 -1.31
N SER A 140 -3.32 -1.76 -1.95
CA SER A 140 -3.56 -1.66 -3.39
C SER A 140 -4.95 -1.16 -3.70
N ARG A 141 -5.07 -0.39 -4.77
CA ARG A 141 -6.34 0.08 -5.33
C ARG A 141 -6.31 -0.09 -6.84
N SER A 142 -7.44 -0.50 -7.42
CA SER A 142 -7.62 -0.47 -8.86
C SER A 142 -8.70 0.54 -9.25
N ALA A 143 -8.52 1.18 -10.39
CA ALA A 143 -9.47 2.10 -10.99
C ALA A 143 -9.61 1.80 -12.47
N LEU A 144 -10.84 1.84 -12.96
CA LEU A 144 -11.14 1.66 -14.38
C LEU A 144 -11.07 3.02 -15.09
N TYR A 145 -10.36 3.05 -16.20
CA TYR A 145 -10.32 4.17 -17.14
C TYR A 145 -11.11 3.77 -18.39
N GLU A 146 -12.21 4.48 -18.64
CA GLU A 146 -13.04 4.35 -19.84
C GLU A 146 -13.09 5.70 -20.54
N GLU A 147 -12.78 5.71 -21.84
CA GLU A 147 -12.92 6.91 -22.66
C GLU A 147 -14.36 7.02 -23.18
N ILE A 148 -14.91 8.24 -23.17
CA ILE A 148 -16.35 8.50 -23.18
C ILE A 148 -16.95 8.46 -24.60
N GLU A 149 -16.12 8.46 -25.66
CA GLU A 149 -16.58 8.70 -27.04
C GLU A 149 -16.23 7.59 -28.05
N GLY A 150 -16.55 6.34 -27.70
CA GLY A 150 -17.25 5.46 -28.66
C GLY A 150 -16.49 4.30 -29.30
N GLU A 151 -15.17 4.15 -29.16
CA GLU A 151 -14.47 2.89 -29.50
C GLU A 151 -13.02 2.91 -28.97
N GLU A 152 -12.85 3.03 -27.66
CA GLU A 152 -11.53 3.22 -27.03
C GLU A 152 -11.25 2.21 -25.92
N PRO A 153 -9.95 1.94 -25.66
CA PRO A 153 -9.55 0.77 -24.91
C PRO A 153 -9.84 0.92 -23.41
N ARG A 154 -10.53 -0.07 -22.83
CA ARG A 154 -10.83 -0.14 -21.40
C ARG A 154 -9.55 -0.54 -20.66
N TRP A 155 -8.95 0.41 -19.96
CA TRP A 155 -7.73 0.22 -19.20
C TRP A 155 -8.02 0.22 -17.71
N ARG A 156 -7.21 -0.51 -16.96
CA ARG A 156 -7.25 -0.52 -15.52
C ARG A 156 -5.91 -0.04 -14.99
N ILE A 157 -5.98 0.89 -14.06
CA ILE A 157 -4.84 1.42 -13.34
C ILE A 157 -4.83 0.76 -11.97
N LEU A 158 -3.74 0.07 -11.65
CA LEU A 158 -3.50 -0.55 -10.36
C LEU A 158 -2.37 0.20 -9.68
N VAL A 159 -2.63 0.68 -8.47
CA VAL A 159 -1.66 1.38 -7.63
C VAL A 159 -1.45 0.55 -6.37
N ALA A 160 -0.20 0.26 -6.04
CA ALA A 160 0.20 -0.38 -4.80
C ALA A 160 1.14 0.57 -4.04
N SER A 161 0.68 1.12 -2.93
CA SER A 161 1.45 2.05 -2.08
C SER A 161 1.84 1.35 -0.78
N PRO A 162 2.99 1.70 -0.16
CA PRO A 162 3.32 1.19 1.15
C PRO A 162 2.21 1.61 2.13
N GLY A 163 1.70 0.66 2.90
CA GLY A 163 0.90 0.99 4.07
C GLY A 163 1.87 1.35 5.17
N GLU A 164 1.98 2.63 5.49
CA GLU A 164 2.73 3.05 6.66
C GLU A 164 2.06 2.46 7.90
N VAL A 165 2.81 1.63 8.64
CA VAL A 165 2.51 1.39 10.04
C VAL A 165 3.01 2.62 10.76
N SER A 166 2.11 3.52 11.11
CA SER A 166 2.45 4.71 11.86
C SER A 166 2.92 4.31 13.25
N ASP A 167 4.24 4.28 13.46
CA ASP A 167 4.81 4.09 14.80
C ASP A 167 4.45 5.27 15.74
N THR A 168 3.97 6.41 15.21
CA THR A 168 3.55 7.55 16.04
C THR A 168 2.26 7.28 16.84
N ASP A 169 1.48 6.27 16.44
CA ASP A 169 0.27 5.88 17.18
C ASP A 169 0.56 4.84 18.27
N THR A 170 1.80 4.36 18.36
CA THR A 170 2.22 3.35 19.35
C THR A 170 3.27 3.93 20.29
N ILE A 171 2.86 4.29 21.50
CA ILE A 171 3.80 4.78 22.52
C ILE A 171 4.54 3.57 23.12
N LEU A 172 5.77 3.33 22.68
CA LEU A 172 6.59 2.20 23.12
C LEU A 172 7.29 2.48 24.47
N PRO A 173 7.48 1.44 25.32
CA PRO A 173 8.28 1.55 26.53
C PRO A 173 9.71 2.01 26.22
N GLY A 174 10.18 3.05 26.91
CA GLY A 174 11.52 3.62 26.71
C GLY A 174 11.56 4.92 25.90
N MET A 175 10.44 5.33 25.29
CA MET A 175 10.32 6.65 24.66
C MET A 175 10.07 7.75 25.71
N PRO A 176 10.59 8.98 25.52
CA PRO A 176 10.31 10.10 26.44
C PRO A 176 8.82 10.46 26.50
N THR A 177 8.08 10.24 25.41
CA THR A 177 6.62 10.41 25.34
C THR A 177 5.88 9.43 26.26
N PHE A 178 6.35 8.18 26.37
CA PHE A 178 5.81 7.19 27.31
C PHE A 178 5.95 7.66 28.75
N ALA A 179 7.13 8.15 29.13
CA ALA A 179 7.37 8.70 30.47
C ALA A 179 6.48 9.93 30.77
N ALA A 180 6.25 10.79 29.77
CA ALA A 180 5.36 11.95 29.90
C ALA A 180 3.90 11.52 30.11
N VAL A 181 3.40 10.54 29.34
CA VAL A 181 2.04 10.01 29.48
C VAL A 181 1.84 9.34 30.84
N LEU A 182 2.80 8.54 31.30
CA LEU A 182 2.78 7.96 32.66
C LEU A 182 2.77 9.04 33.74
N GLY A 183 3.59 10.08 33.59
CA GLY A 183 3.66 11.18 34.56
C GLY A 183 2.34 11.94 34.67
N ILE A 184 1.73 12.29 33.53
CA ILE A 184 0.43 12.99 33.48
C ILE A 184 -0.67 12.10 34.07
N SER A 185 -0.69 10.81 33.71
CA SER A 185 -1.70 9.86 34.19
C SER A 185 -1.58 9.63 35.71
N ALA A 186 -0.36 9.48 36.23
CA ALA A 186 -0.13 9.34 37.67
C ALA A 186 -0.57 10.60 38.45
N ALA A 187 -0.24 11.79 37.94
CA ALA A 187 -0.69 13.05 38.53
C ALA A 187 -2.22 13.17 38.51
N GLY A 188 -2.86 12.84 37.39
CA GLY A 188 -4.32 12.81 37.24
C GLY A 188 -5.00 11.87 38.24
N PHE A 189 -4.45 10.66 38.41
CA PHE A 189 -4.94 9.69 39.38
C PHE A 189 -4.87 10.21 40.83
N VAL A 190 -3.72 10.78 41.22
CA VAL A 190 -3.51 11.34 42.58
C VAL A 190 -4.47 12.50 42.84
N ILE A 191 -4.60 13.42 41.89
CA ILE A 191 -5.49 14.58 42.02
C ILE A 191 -6.95 14.13 42.13
N CYS A 192 -7.42 13.24 41.25
CA CYS A 192 -8.80 12.73 41.29
C CYS A 192 -9.08 11.98 42.60
N SER A 193 -8.15 11.15 43.07
CA SER A 193 -8.28 10.41 44.33
C SER A 193 -8.35 11.36 45.54
N ALA A 194 -7.55 12.42 45.55
CA ALA A 194 -7.58 13.44 46.59
C ALA A 194 -8.93 14.19 46.60
N PHE A 195 -9.47 14.55 45.44
CA PHE A 195 -10.80 15.18 45.34
C PHE A 195 -11.91 14.25 45.83
N VAL A 196 -11.90 12.97 45.45
CA VAL A 196 -12.87 12.00 45.95
C VAL A 196 -12.78 11.87 47.48
N ALA A 197 -11.58 11.73 48.03
CA ALA A 197 -11.37 11.64 49.47
C ALA A 197 -11.84 12.91 50.20
N PHE A 198 -11.55 14.08 49.64
CA PHE A 198 -11.99 15.36 50.19
C PHE A 198 -13.51 15.48 50.21
N ILE A 199 -14.18 15.29 49.07
CA ILE A 199 -15.65 15.37 48.97
C ILE A 199 -16.31 14.34 49.89
N TYR A 200 -15.78 13.12 49.94
CA TYR A 200 -16.30 12.06 50.81
C TYR A 200 -16.15 12.40 52.29
N SER A 201 -15.00 12.93 52.70
CA SER A 201 -14.73 13.32 54.10
C SER A 201 -15.63 14.47 54.56
N LYS A 202 -16.00 15.36 53.64
CA LYS A 202 -16.83 16.55 53.89
C LYS A 202 -18.29 16.40 53.50
N ARG A 203 -18.75 15.17 53.27
CA ARG A 203 -20.13 14.85 52.81
C ARG A 203 -21.27 15.42 53.67
N SER A 204 -20.99 15.80 54.92
CA SER A 204 -21.97 16.39 55.84
C SER A 204 -22.11 17.91 55.71
N GLU A 205 -21.23 18.58 54.96
CA GLU A 205 -21.30 20.03 54.75
C GLU A 205 -22.40 20.37 53.73
N ARG A 206 -23.24 21.39 54.06
CA ARG A 206 -24.42 21.75 53.24
C ARG A 206 -24.09 22.00 51.77
N ILE A 207 -22.96 22.65 51.50
CA ILE A 207 -22.51 22.97 50.13
C ILE A 207 -22.33 21.70 49.29
N ILE A 208 -21.81 20.63 49.91
CA ILE A 208 -21.55 19.36 49.23
C ILE A 208 -22.83 18.53 49.08
N VAL A 209 -23.74 18.60 50.06
CA VAL A 209 -25.05 17.94 49.98
C VAL A 209 -25.90 18.49 48.83
N PHE A 210 -25.83 19.79 48.55
CA PHE A 210 -26.55 20.41 47.42
C PHE A 210 -26.01 20.01 46.04
N SER A 211 -24.78 19.51 45.96
CA SER A 211 -24.09 19.17 44.69
C SER A 211 -24.24 17.70 44.26
N ASP A 212 -25.16 16.93 44.86
CA ASP A 212 -25.27 15.47 44.70
C ASP A 212 -23.89 14.77 44.76
N TRP A 213 -23.33 14.76 45.97
CA TRP A 213 -21.98 14.24 46.22
C TRP A 213 -21.79 12.80 45.75
N ARG A 214 -22.85 11.99 45.65
CA ARG A 214 -22.76 10.59 45.20
C ARG A 214 -22.46 10.53 43.71
N PHE A 215 -23.18 11.30 42.91
CA PHE A 215 -22.93 11.41 41.47
C PHE A 215 -21.56 12.03 41.19
N THR A 216 -21.22 13.11 41.90
CA THR A 216 -19.93 13.79 41.75
C THR A 216 -18.76 12.87 42.10
N CYS A 217 -18.84 12.11 43.21
CA CYS A 217 -17.81 11.13 43.55
C CYS A 217 -17.69 10.01 42.52
N ALA A 218 -18.81 9.50 41.98
CA ALA A 218 -18.79 8.44 40.97
C ALA A 218 -18.11 8.91 39.67
N PHE A 219 -18.41 10.13 39.23
CA PHE A 219 -17.77 10.74 38.06
C PHE A 219 -16.26 10.89 38.24
N ILE A 220 -15.82 11.50 39.35
CA ILE A 220 -14.38 11.73 39.60
C ILE A 220 -13.65 10.39 39.81
N ALA A 221 -14.28 9.40 40.45
CA ALA A 221 -13.71 8.05 40.56
C ALA A 221 -13.55 7.38 39.19
N GLY A 222 -14.50 7.58 38.27
CA GLY A 222 -14.37 7.15 36.87
C GLY A 222 -13.16 7.78 36.18
N CYS A 223 -12.94 9.09 36.36
CA CYS A 223 -11.74 9.78 35.86
C CYS A 223 -10.45 9.21 36.48
N ALA A 224 -10.44 8.88 37.78
CA ALA A 224 -9.29 8.25 38.41
C ALA A 224 -8.99 6.87 37.78
N LEU A 225 -10.02 6.05 37.55
CA LEU A 225 -9.86 4.74 36.91
C LEU A 225 -9.36 4.84 35.47
N LEU A 226 -9.81 5.84 34.70
CA LEU A 226 -9.30 6.09 33.35
C LEU A 226 -7.80 6.44 33.35
N ASN A 227 -7.37 7.30 34.28
CA ASN A 227 -5.95 7.60 34.45
C ASN A 227 -5.14 6.36 34.87
N LEU A 228 -5.72 5.49 35.70
CA LEU A 228 -5.07 4.24 36.10
C LEU A 228 -4.96 3.25 34.94
N SER A 229 -5.97 3.16 34.06
CA SER A 229 -5.91 2.30 32.87
C SER A 229 -4.87 2.75 31.86
N THR A 230 -4.53 4.04 31.82
CA THR A 230 -3.43 4.54 30.97
C THR A 230 -2.04 4.11 31.47
N MET A 231 -1.95 3.60 32.71
CA MET A 231 -0.69 3.11 33.30
C MET A 231 -0.47 1.60 33.13
N THR A 232 -1.47 0.85 32.66
CA THR A 232 -1.39 -0.60 32.40
C THR A 232 -1.08 -0.87 30.94
#